data_AF-A0A1M6HF33-F1
#
_entry.id   AF-A0A1M6HF33-F1
#
_cell.length_a   1.000
_cell.length_b   1.000
_cell.length_c   1.000
_cell.angle_alpha   90.00
_cell.angle_beta   90.00
_cell.angle_gamma   90.00
#
_symmetry.space_group_name_H-M   'P 1'
#
loop_
_entity.id
_entity.type
_entity.pdbx_description
1 polymer ?
#
loop_
_entity_poly.entity_id
_entity_poly.type
_entity_poly.pdbx_seq_one_letter_code
_entity_poly.pdbx_strand_id
1 'polypeptide(L)' 'MNESNYQALIEMRDQIVKYLESEKSINEDALVAYESPIADVSETIREMREREAIKLRDRIYELKRHIEVIKRMYPNET' A
#
# COMPACT_ATOMS: atom_id res chain seq x y z
N MET A 1 12.36 -15.60 -24.66
CA MET A 1 12.14 -14.14 -24.79
C MET A 1 13.47 -13.52 -25.17
N ASN A 2 13.49 -12.49 -26.02
CA ASN A 2 14.71 -11.71 -26.22
C ASN A 2 15.03 -10.98 -24.91
N GLU A 3 16.31 -10.89 -24.51
CA GLU A 3 16.77 -10.22 -23.28
C GLU A 3 16.21 -8.79 -23.17
N SER A 4 16.13 -8.08 -24.30
CA SER A 4 15.52 -6.74 -24.37
C SER A 4 14.05 -6.70 -23.96
N ASN A 5 13.28 -7.76 -24.24
CA ASN A 5 11.87 -7.82 -23.84
C ASN A 5 11.73 -8.15 -22.35
N TYR A 6 12.66 -8.94 -21.80
CA TYR A 6 12.68 -9.25 -20.38
C TYR A 6 13.07 -8.03 -19.54
N GLN A 7 14.09 -7.29 -19.98
CA GLN A 7 14.51 -6.03 -19.36
C GLN A 7 13.36 -5.00 -19.31
N ALA A 8 12.59 -4.86 -20.40
CA ALA A 8 11.43 -3.97 -20.42
C ALA A 8 10.34 -4.40 -19.41
N LEU A 9 10.13 -5.71 -19.19
CA LEU A 9 9.20 -6.21 -18.18
C LEU A 9 9.66 -5.91 -16.76
N ILE A 10 10.97 -6.01 -16.49
CA ILE A 10 11.59 -5.69 -15.20
C ILE A 10 11.44 -4.19 -14.90
N GLU A 11 11.69 -3.33 -15.87
CA GLU A 11 11.50 -1.88 -15.72
C GLU A 11 10.04 -1.51 -15.45
N MET A 12 9.11 -2.13 -16.19
CA MET A 12 7.68 -1.92 -15.97
C MET A 12 7.24 -2.40 -14.58
N ARG A 13 7.73 -3.57 -14.14
CA ARG A 13 7.51 -4.09 -12.77
C ARG A 13 7.98 -3.07 -11.74
N ASP A 14 9.17 -2.51 -11.90
CA ASP A 14 9.73 -1.55 -10.94
C ASP A 14 8.92 -0.25 -10.87
N GLN A 15 8.44 0.24 -12.00
CA GLN A 15 7.52 1.39 -12.04
C GLN A 15 6.21 1.09 -11.31
N ILE A 16 5.62 -0.08 -11.53
CA ILE A 16 4.37 -0.49 -10.87
C ILE A 16 4.59 -0.64 -9.36
N VAL A 17 5.67 -1.32 -8.94
CA VAL A 17 6.01 -1.48 -7.52
C VAL A 17 6.23 -0.12 -6.87
N LYS A 18 6.97 0.78 -7.51
CA LYS A 18 7.19 2.14 -7.00
C LYS A 18 5.90 2.91 -6.83
N TYR A 19 4.98 2.82 -7.79
CA TYR A 19 3.65 3.42 -7.69
C TYR A 19 2.87 2.86 -6.49
N LEU A 20 2.80 1.54 -6.35
CA LEU A 20 2.06 0.90 -5.26
C LEU A 20 2.67 1.19 -3.87
N GLU A 21 4.00 1.30 -3.77
CA GLU A 21 4.67 1.72 -2.53
C GLU A 21 4.33 3.18 -2.18
N SER A 22 4.22 4.07 -3.18
CA SER A 22 3.76 5.45 -2.98
C SER A 22 2.32 5.50 -2.48
N GLU A 23 1.41 4.75 -3.11
CA GLU A 23 0.02 4.63 -2.66
C GLU A 23 -0.07 4.08 -1.23
N LYS A 24 0.76 3.08 -0.91
CA LYS A 24 0.83 2.53 0.44
C LYS A 24 1.26 3.59 1.45
N SER A 25 2.30 4.36 1.14
CA SER A 25 2.78 5.45 2.00
C SER A 25 1.70 6.49 2.27
N ILE A 26 0.93 6.89 1.25
CA ILE A 26 -0.17 7.85 1.40
C ILE A 26 -1.23 7.32 2.37
N ASN A 27 -1.56 6.03 2.29
CA ASN A 27 -2.52 5.41 3.21
C ASN A 27 -1.96 5.27 4.63
N GLU A 28 -0.66 4.96 4.77
CA GLU A 28 0.03 4.92 6.07
C GLU A 28 0.03 6.30 6.73
N ASP A 29 0.33 7.37 6.00
CA ASP A 29 0.29 8.75 6.49
C ASP A 29 -1.14 9.15 6.90
N ALA A 30 -2.15 8.76 6.12
CA ALA A 30 -3.55 9.00 6.46
C ALA A 30 -3.96 8.25 7.74
N LEU A 31 -3.48 7.02 7.95
CA LEU A 31 -3.79 6.22 9.13
C LEU A 31 -3.25 6.87 10.41
N VAL A 32 -2.07 7.49 10.37
CA VAL A 32 -1.49 8.22 11.51
C VAL A 32 -2.43 9.30 12.05
N ALA A 33 -3.18 9.96 11.15
CA ALA A 33 -4.17 10.96 11.55
C ALA A 33 -5.32 10.37 12.37
N TYR A 34 -5.64 9.08 12.19
CA TYR A 34 -6.69 8.36 12.92
C TYR A 34 -6.21 7.78 14.25
N GLU A 35 -4.93 7.40 14.35
CA GLU A 35 -4.32 6.81 15.56
C GLU A 35 -3.98 7.84 16.65
N SER A 36 -3.93 9.12 16.28
CA SER A 36 -3.69 10.20 17.23
C SER A 36 -4.87 10.35 18.21
N PRO A 37 -4.61 10.44 19.54
CA PRO A 37 -5.64 10.70 20.53
C PRO A 37 -6.33 12.03 20.26
N ILE A 38 -7.65 12.04 20.34
CA ILE A 38 -8.48 13.23 20.22
C ILE A 38 -9.21 13.41 21.54
N ALA A 39 -9.04 14.57 22.16
CA ALA A 39 -9.80 14.95 23.34
C ALA A 39 -11.26 15.27 22.95
N ASP A 40 -12.19 14.99 23.87
CA ASP A 40 -13.57 15.47 23.83
C ASP A 40 -14.37 15.19 22.55
N VAL A 41 -14.21 13.99 21.98
CA VAL A 41 -15.06 13.49 20.89
C VAL A 41 -16.17 12.58 21.41
N SER A 42 -17.35 12.70 20.80
CA SER A 42 -18.48 11.80 21.09
C SER A 42 -18.15 10.36 20.71
N GLU A 43 -18.86 9.40 21.33
CA GLU A 43 -18.72 7.97 21.05
C GLU A 43 -18.94 7.65 19.57
N THR A 44 -19.93 8.28 18.93
CA THR A 44 -20.19 8.13 17.49
C THR A 44 -19.00 8.57 16.63
N ILE A 45 -18.33 9.67 16.96
CA ILE A 45 -17.14 10.13 16.22
C ILE A 45 -15.99 9.12 16.40
N ARG A 46 -15.83 8.56 17.60
CA ARG A 46 -14.82 7.54 17.87
C ARG A 46 -15.05 6.27 17.04
N GLU A 47 -16.29 5.78 17.00
CA GLU A 47 -16.65 4.60 16.19
C GLU A 47 -16.46 4.84 14.69
N MET A 48 -16.85 6.02 14.19
CA MET A 48 -16.64 6.38 12.78
C MET A 48 -15.14 6.39 12.44
N ARG A 49 -14.30 6.96 13.31
CA ARG A 49 -12.86 7.00 13.09
C ARG A 49 -12.22 5.61 13.14
N GLU A 50 -12.66 4.74 14.05
CA GLU A 50 -12.18 3.36 14.08
C GLU A 50 -12.54 2.62 12.79
N ARG A 51 -13.77 2.81 12.26
CA ARG A 51 -14.17 2.22 10.98
C ARG A 51 -13.30 2.70 9.82
N GLU A 52 -12.99 3.99 9.74
CA GLU A 52 -12.10 4.51 8.70
C GLU A 52 -10.65 4.02 8.87
N ALA A 53 -10.15 3.92 10.10
CA ALA A 53 -8.84 3.34 10.39
C ALA A 53 -8.76 1.86 9.95
N ILE A 54 -9.81 1.07 10.21
CA ILE A 54 -9.90 -0.33 9.76
C ILE A 54 -9.81 -0.43 8.23
N LYS A 55 -10.53 0.43 7.50
CA LYS A 55 -10.48 0.45 6.02
C LYS A 55 -9.08 0.78 5.50
N LEU A 56 -8.41 1.75 6.12
CA LEU A 56 -7.03 2.10 5.76
C LEU A 56 -6.06 0.94 6.02
N ARG A 57 -6.19 0.27 7.18
CA ARG A 57 -5.37 -0.91 7.50
C ARG A 57 -5.56 -2.04 6.50
N ASP A 58 -6.81 -2.31 6.09
CA ASP A 58 -7.12 -3.30 5.07
C ASP A 58 -6.49 -2.91 3.72
N ARG A 59 -6.64 -1.65 3.29
CA ARG A 59 -6.05 -1.15 2.05
C ARG A 59 -4.53 -1.25 2.02
N ILE A 60 -3.86 -0.89 3.12
CA ILE A 60 -2.40 -1.03 3.28
C ILE A 60 -2.00 -2.50 3.15
N TYR A 61 -2.75 -3.41 3.78
CA TYR A 61 -2.49 -4.85 3.69
C TYR A 61 -2.65 -5.39 2.26
N GLU A 62 -3.70 -4.99 1.54
CA GLU A 62 -3.89 -5.34 0.13
C GLU A 62 -2.72 -4.86 -0.75
N LEU A 63 -2.29 -3.61 -0.56
CA LEU A 63 -1.15 -3.04 -1.30
C LEU A 63 0.14 -3.82 -1.03
N LYS A 64 0.43 -4.15 0.23
CA LYS A 64 1.57 -5.00 0.60
C LYS A 64 1.51 -6.35 -0.11
N ARG A 65 0.34 -6.99 -0.13
CA ARG A 65 0.13 -8.26 -0.83
C ARG A 65 0.34 -8.12 -2.35
N HIS A 66 -0.20 -7.08 -2.98
CA HIS A 66 -0.05 -6.87 -4.43
C HIS A 66 1.41 -6.63 -4.81
N ILE A 67 2.13 -5.80 -4.06
CA ILE A 67 3.57 -5.56 -4.24
C ILE A 67 4.33 -6.90 -4.18
N GLU A 68 4.07 -7.71 -3.18
CA GLU A 68 4.74 -9.00 -2.98
C GLU A 68 4.44 -9.98 -4.12
N VAL A 69 3.19 -10.05 -4.59
CA VAL A 69 2.81 -10.87 -5.75
C VAL A 69 3.58 -10.44 -6.99
N ILE A 70 3.63 -9.13 -7.28
CA ILE A 70 4.32 -8.60 -8.47
C ILE A 70 5.83 -8.90 -8.42
N LYS A 71 6.47 -8.72 -7.25
CA LYS A 71 7.88 -9.07 -7.03
C LYS A 71 8.16 -10.55 -7.28
N ARG A 72 7.23 -11.44 -6.90
CA ARG A 72 7.34 -12.90 -7.12
C ARG A 72 7.07 -13.32 -8.57
N MET A 73 6.15 -12.64 -9.26
CA MET A 73 5.83 -12.96 -10.66
C MET A 73 6.98 -12.59 -11.61
N TYR A 74 7.74 -11.56 -11.27
CA TYR A 74 8.86 -11.06 -12.06
C TYR A 74 10.07 -10.87 -11.13
N PRO A 75 10.74 -11.96 -10.70
CA PRO A 75 11.90 -11.87 -9.81
C PRO A 75 13.05 -11.16 -10.52
N ASN A 76 13.91 -10.47 -9.76
CA ASN A 76 15.22 -10.10 -10.30
C ASN A 76 15.99 -11.39 -10.55
N GLU A 77 16.47 -11.60 -11.78
CA GLU A 77 17.39 -12.69 -12.07
C GLU A 77 18.61 -12.55 -11.14
N THR A 78 18.87 -13.59 -10.36
CA THR A 78 20.08 -13.76 -9.54
C THR A 78 21.32 -13.96 -10.40
#